data_AF-A0A921ZF59-F1
#
_entry.id   AF-A0A921ZF59-F1
#
_cell.length_a   1.000
_cell.length_b   1.000
_cell.length_c   1.000
_cell.angle_alpha   90.00
_cell.angle_beta   90.00
_cell.angle_gamma   90.00
#
_symmetry.space_group_name_H-M   'P 1'
#
loop_
_entity.id
_entity.type
_entity.pdbx_description
1 polymer ?
#
loop_
_entity_poly.entity_id
_entity_poly.type
_entity_poly.pdbx_seq_one_letter_code
_entity_poly.pdbx_strand_id
1 'polypeptide(L)'
;MSMGVIGKIILSFPTSWWNFTDIVSLFWTKSDRNGLGDDIWMASIPGITEPKGCRNCMTLWTAGDATRMVETLPEDVVKAKSMDILRRFMGRNTNIPEPTAMLRSSWYKNPFTRGSYTYDNILTPQYPNAREDLGKPLLDSAGNPRVLFAGEATNPQHYSTVHGASETGYREAMRLLNISSKI
;
A
#
# COMPACT_ATOMS: atom_id res chain seq x y z
N MET A 1 -7.57 4.57 -14.90
CA MET A 1 -7.40 4.26 -13.47
C MET A 1 -7.40 2.75 -13.24
N SER A 2 -6.66 2.27 -12.23
CA SER A 2 -6.61 0.86 -11.79
C SER A 2 -6.51 0.76 -10.28
N MET A 3 -6.83 -0.41 -9.72
CA MET A 3 -6.58 -0.74 -8.32
C MET A 3 -5.15 -1.29 -8.15
N GLY A 4 -4.33 -0.63 -7.33
CA GLY A 4 -2.98 -1.04 -6.99
C GLY A 4 -2.93 -1.97 -5.78
N VAL A 5 -1.72 -2.43 -5.44
CA VAL A 5 -1.46 -3.14 -4.19
C VAL A 5 -0.09 -2.75 -3.65
N ILE A 6 -0.08 -2.29 -2.39
CA ILE A 6 1.10 -2.09 -1.57
C ILE A 6 0.92 -2.89 -0.28
N GLY A 7 1.91 -3.70 0.05
CA GLY A 7 1.93 -4.52 1.26
C GLY A 7 2.97 -4.06 2.26
N LYS A 8 2.74 -4.40 3.53
CA LYS A 8 3.64 -4.16 4.66
C LYS A 8 3.94 -5.49 5.35
N ILE A 9 5.23 -5.73 5.60
CA ILE A 9 5.69 -6.74 6.56
C ILE A 9 6.29 -5.95 7.72
N ILE A 10 5.65 -6.00 8.88
CA ILE A 10 6.07 -5.28 10.09
C ILE A 10 6.69 -6.30 11.05
N LEU A 11 7.95 -6.08 11.40
CA LEU A 11 8.67 -6.90 12.37
C LEU A 11 8.85 -6.08 13.65
N SER A 12 8.49 -6.66 14.80
CA SER A 12 8.80 -6.10 16.12
C SER A 12 10.01 -6.81 16.71
N PHE A 13 10.90 -6.07 17.35
CA PHE A 13 12.13 -6.57 17.96
C PHE A 13 12.15 -6.30 19.47
N PRO A 14 12.97 -7.04 20.26
CA PRO A 14 13.11 -6.78 21.69
C PRO A 14 13.60 -5.35 21.98
N THR A 15 14.55 -4.87 21.18
CA THR A 15 15.12 -3.52 21.23
C THR A 15 15.39 -3.02 19.82
N SER A 16 15.35 -1.71 19.60
CA SER A 16 15.87 -1.12 18.38
C SER A 16 17.38 -1.36 18.27
N TRP A 17 17.82 -1.85 17.11
CA TRP A 17 19.22 -2.15 16.79
C TRP A 17 19.72 -1.38 15.56
N TRP A 18 18.88 -0.53 14.99
CA TRP A 18 19.17 0.34 13.84
C TRP A 18 19.25 1.81 14.27
N ASN A 19 19.82 2.64 13.40
CA ASN A 19 19.91 4.09 13.62
C ASN A 19 19.68 4.86 12.31
N PHE A 20 18.48 4.75 11.75
CA PHE A 20 18.03 5.58 10.64
C PHE A 20 16.76 6.33 11.04
N THR A 21 16.58 7.54 10.51
CA THR A 21 15.41 8.39 10.77
C THR A 21 14.37 8.33 9.66
N ASP A 22 14.77 7.87 8.47
CA ASP A 22 13.97 7.91 7.25
C ASP A 22 13.89 6.53 6.57
N ILE A 23 13.87 6.50 5.24
CA ILE A 23 13.81 5.28 4.45
C ILE A 23 15.21 4.72 4.18
N VAL A 24 15.39 3.43 4.42
CA VAL A 24 16.54 2.67 3.92
C VAL A 24 16.14 2.07 2.57
N SER A 25 16.76 2.54 1.48
CA SER A 25 16.52 1.98 0.14
C SER A 25 17.40 0.77 -0.12
N LEU A 26 16.84 -0.31 -0.68
CA LEU A 26 17.55 -1.56 -0.92
C LEU A 26 17.89 -1.72 -2.40
N PHE A 27 19.17 -1.64 -2.74
CA PHE A 27 19.66 -1.80 -4.11
C PHE A 27 20.39 -3.13 -4.26
N TRP A 28 19.81 -4.02 -5.05
CA TRP A 28 20.35 -5.35 -5.36
C TRP A 28 21.17 -5.29 -6.63
N THR A 29 22.40 -5.83 -6.61
CA THR A 29 23.21 -5.98 -7.83
C THR A 29 22.63 -7.07 -8.72
N LYS A 30 23.06 -7.13 -10.00
CA LYS A 30 22.70 -8.22 -10.91
C LYS A 30 23.11 -9.59 -10.35
N SER A 31 24.28 -9.67 -9.72
CA SER A 31 24.77 -10.91 -9.11
C SER A 31 23.89 -11.35 -7.96
N ASP A 32 23.48 -10.43 -7.09
CA ASP A 32 22.60 -10.76 -5.96
C ASP A 32 21.26 -11.30 -6.45
N ARG A 33 20.66 -10.63 -7.45
CA ARG A 33 19.38 -11.04 -8.05
C ARG A 33 19.45 -12.44 -8.66
N ASN A 34 20.52 -12.74 -9.40
CA ASN A 34 20.72 -14.07 -10.00
C ASN A 34 20.86 -15.16 -8.93
N GLY A 35 21.41 -14.83 -7.75
CA GLY A 35 21.58 -15.75 -6.63
C GLY A 35 20.32 -16.03 -5.81
N LEU A 36 19.20 -15.32 -6.06
CA LEU A 36 17.96 -15.49 -5.29
C LEU A 36 17.07 -16.64 -5.77
N GLY A 37 17.20 -17.08 -7.03
CA GLY A 37 16.35 -18.13 -7.59
C GLY A 37 14.85 -17.84 -7.38
N ASP A 38 14.15 -18.77 -6.73
CA ASP A 38 12.71 -18.66 -6.45
C ASP A 38 12.36 -17.53 -5.47
N ASP A 39 13.34 -17.01 -4.72
CA ASP A 39 13.16 -15.91 -3.77
C ASP A 39 13.36 -14.52 -4.41
N ILE A 40 13.28 -14.42 -5.74
CA ILE A 40 13.50 -13.15 -6.47
C ILE A 40 12.61 -11.99 -5.98
N TRP A 41 11.45 -12.29 -5.38
CA TRP A 41 10.55 -11.30 -4.78
C TRP A 41 11.21 -10.50 -3.64
N MET A 42 12.24 -11.05 -2.97
CA MET A 42 13.04 -10.31 -1.98
C MET A 42 13.68 -9.06 -2.61
N ALA A 43 14.11 -9.15 -3.87
CA ALA A 43 14.68 -8.03 -4.61
C ALA A 43 13.64 -6.99 -5.08
N SER A 44 12.36 -7.27 -4.87
CA SER A 44 11.25 -6.33 -5.12
C SER A 44 10.86 -5.52 -3.88
N ILE A 45 11.48 -5.75 -2.72
CA ILE A 45 11.34 -4.89 -1.54
C ILE A 45 12.17 -3.62 -1.77
N PRO A 46 11.54 -2.45 -1.96
CA PRO A 46 12.25 -1.24 -2.36
C PRO A 46 12.96 -0.59 -1.16
N GLY A 47 12.46 -0.82 0.05
CA GLY A 47 13.00 -0.18 1.23
C GLY A 47 12.36 -0.59 2.54
N ILE A 48 12.98 -0.10 3.60
CA ILE A 48 12.61 -0.32 5.00
C ILE A 48 12.37 1.03 5.65
N THR A 49 11.34 1.11 6.50
CA THR A 49 11.04 2.30 7.30
C THR A 49 10.71 1.92 8.73
N GLU A 50 10.84 2.87 9.66
CA GLU A 50 10.28 2.74 11.00
C GLU A 50 8.80 3.22 10.98
N PRO A 51 7.83 2.39 11.41
CA PRO A 51 6.44 2.82 11.50
C PRO A 51 6.25 3.82 12.65
N LYS A 52 5.48 4.89 12.41
CA LYS A 52 5.13 5.85 13.46
C LYS A 52 4.44 5.13 14.63
N GLY A 53 4.89 5.40 15.85
CA GLY A 53 4.31 4.85 17.07
C GLY A 53 4.90 3.52 17.56
N CYS A 54 5.85 2.90 16.84
CA CYS A 54 6.61 1.75 17.35
C CYS A 54 8.11 1.88 17.04
N ARG A 55 8.90 2.28 18.04
CA ARG A 55 10.35 2.50 17.92
C ARG A 55 11.19 1.21 17.81
N ASN A 56 10.61 0.07 18.19
CA ASN A 56 11.24 -1.23 18.06
C ASN A 56 10.60 -2.05 16.93
N CYS A 57 9.99 -1.38 15.94
CA CYS A 57 9.42 -2.05 14.77
C CYS A 57 10.09 -1.57 13.47
N MET A 58 10.18 -2.45 12.49
CA MET A 58 10.55 -2.11 11.11
C MET A 58 9.45 -2.54 10.16
N THR A 59 9.23 -1.76 9.10
CA THR A 59 8.33 -2.11 8.01
C THR A 59 9.14 -2.33 6.74
N LEU A 60 9.07 -3.55 6.19
CA LEU A 60 9.51 -3.84 4.84
C LEU A 60 8.31 -3.63 3.91
N TRP A 61 8.50 -2.83 2.87
CA TRP A 61 7.44 -2.51 1.92
C TRP A 61 7.46 -3.49 0.75
N THR A 62 6.29 -3.85 0.24
CA THR A 62 6.15 -4.65 -0.99
C THR A 62 5.20 -3.92 -1.92
N ALA A 63 5.34 -4.12 -3.22
CA ALA A 63 4.47 -3.51 -4.22
C ALA A 63 4.12 -4.50 -5.33
N GLY A 64 2.93 -4.33 -5.93
CA GLY A 64 2.53 -5.06 -7.12
C GLY A 64 2.57 -6.58 -6.94
N ASP A 65 3.14 -7.27 -7.92
CA ASP A 65 3.17 -8.74 -7.96
C ASP A 65 3.93 -9.35 -6.78
N ALA A 66 4.96 -8.65 -6.27
CA ALA A 66 5.66 -9.09 -5.07
C ALA A 66 4.72 -9.11 -3.86
N THR A 67 3.85 -8.10 -3.68
CA THR A 67 2.83 -8.15 -2.62
C THR A 67 1.86 -9.30 -2.82
N ARG A 68 1.35 -9.50 -4.05
CA ARG A 68 0.42 -10.60 -4.34
C ARG A 68 1.01 -11.96 -3.98
N MET A 69 2.28 -12.18 -4.33
CA MET A 69 3.02 -13.39 -3.99
C MET A 69 3.23 -13.50 -2.47
N VAL A 70 3.73 -12.44 -1.83
CA VAL A 70 4.00 -12.42 -0.39
C VAL A 70 2.75 -12.73 0.43
N GLU A 71 1.56 -12.29 0.02
CA GLU A 71 0.28 -12.63 0.68
C GLU A 71 -0.07 -14.13 0.58
N THR A 72 0.54 -14.90 -0.34
CA THR A 72 0.35 -16.37 -0.48
C THR A 72 1.32 -17.22 0.30
N LEU A 73 2.45 -16.64 0.72
CA LEU A 73 3.50 -17.41 1.39
C LEU A 73 3.12 -17.74 2.85
N PRO A 74 3.64 -18.86 3.40
CA PRO A 74 3.59 -19.14 4.84
C PRO A 74 4.25 -18.03 5.67
N GLU A 75 3.78 -17.84 6.91
CA GLU A 75 4.24 -16.77 7.79
C GLU A 75 5.72 -16.93 8.17
N ASP A 76 6.16 -18.14 8.48
CA ASP A 76 7.54 -18.50 8.79
C ASP A 76 8.49 -18.22 7.62
N VAL A 77 8.07 -18.50 6.39
CA VAL A 77 8.83 -18.18 5.18
C VAL A 77 9.01 -16.68 5.03
N VAL A 78 7.92 -15.90 5.17
CA VAL A 78 7.99 -14.43 5.07
C VAL A 78 8.88 -13.86 6.17
N LYS A 79 8.77 -14.36 7.41
CA LYS A 79 9.62 -13.95 8.54
C LYS A 79 11.09 -14.24 8.25
N ALA A 80 11.42 -15.47 7.84
CA ALA A 80 12.78 -15.89 7.58
C ALA A 80 13.43 -15.09 6.44
N LYS A 81 12.71 -14.88 5.33
CA LYS A 81 13.23 -14.12 4.18
C LYS A 81 13.35 -12.63 4.49
N SER A 82 12.43 -12.06 5.28
CA SER A 82 12.57 -10.68 5.75
C SER A 82 13.82 -10.51 6.62
N MET A 83 14.10 -11.47 7.51
CA MET A 83 15.33 -11.48 8.31
C MET A 83 16.60 -11.68 7.47
N ASP A 84 16.55 -12.48 6.40
CA ASP A 84 17.67 -12.61 5.45
C ASP A 84 17.97 -11.26 4.77
N ILE A 85 16.94 -10.54 4.31
CA ILE A 85 17.11 -9.18 3.75
C ILE A 85 17.77 -8.26 4.78
N LEU A 86 17.26 -8.24 6.01
CA LEU A 86 17.84 -7.42 7.07
C LEU A 86 19.29 -7.79 7.34
N ARG A 87 19.66 -9.08 7.37
CA ARG A 87 21.05 -9.51 7.61
C ARG A 87 21.98 -9.16 6.45
N ARG A 88 21.54 -9.30 5.20
CA ARG A 88 22.35 -8.97 4.01
C ARG A 88 22.71 -7.49 3.93
N PHE A 89 21.74 -6.61 4.17
CA PHE A 89 21.94 -5.17 4.04
C PHE A 89 22.38 -4.54 5.37
N MET A 90 21.76 -4.99 6.46
CA MET A 90 21.85 -4.50 7.85
C MET A 90 23.01 -5.05 8.68
N GLY A 91 23.42 -6.28 8.38
CA GLY A 91 24.08 -7.16 9.35
C GLY A 91 25.60 -7.12 9.39
N ARG A 92 26.26 -6.37 8.50
CA ARG A 92 27.74 -6.38 8.39
C ARG A 92 28.44 -6.03 9.70
N ASN A 93 27.90 -5.08 10.46
CA ASN A 93 28.49 -4.56 11.70
C ASN A 93 27.55 -4.70 12.91
N THR A 94 26.43 -5.40 12.75
CA THR A 94 25.38 -5.48 13.77
C THR A 94 24.83 -6.90 13.85
N ASN A 95 24.84 -7.48 15.05
CA ASN A 95 24.14 -8.74 15.27
C ASN A 95 22.63 -8.46 15.40
N ILE A 96 21.87 -8.81 14.37
CA ILE A 96 20.44 -8.53 14.29
C ILE A 96 19.67 -9.60 15.10
N PRO A 97 18.96 -9.23 16.19
CA PRO A 97 18.17 -10.16 16.99
C PRO A 97 16.97 -10.68 16.20
N GLU A 98 16.46 -11.85 16.58
CA GLU A 98 15.20 -12.34 16.03
C GLU A 98 14.01 -11.43 16.42
N PRO A 99 13.00 -11.28 15.56
CA PRO A 99 11.82 -10.50 15.89
C PRO A 99 10.91 -11.26 16.87
N THR A 100 10.35 -10.52 17.81
CA THR A 100 9.37 -10.98 18.81
C THR A 100 8.00 -11.22 18.19
N ALA A 101 7.65 -10.47 17.14
CA ALA A 101 6.39 -10.61 16.42
C ALA A 101 6.53 -10.17 14.96
N MET A 102 5.63 -10.66 14.11
CA MET A 102 5.47 -10.18 12.73
C MET A 102 3.99 -9.92 12.44
N LEU A 103 3.71 -8.86 11.70
CA LEU A 103 2.42 -8.63 11.05
C LEU A 103 2.64 -8.47 9.55
N ARG A 104 1.74 -9.05 8.75
CA ARG A 104 1.74 -8.89 7.28
C ARG A 104 0.36 -8.45 6.82
N SER A 105 0.30 -7.36 6.05
CA SER A 105 -0.96 -6.94 5.43
C SER A 105 -1.40 -7.92 4.34
N SER A 106 -2.70 -8.10 4.16
CA SER A 106 -3.29 -8.93 3.08
C SER A 106 -4.34 -8.15 2.27
N TRP A 107 -3.95 -6.97 1.76
CA TRP A 107 -4.88 -6.03 1.11
C TRP A 107 -5.46 -6.59 -0.19
N TYR A 108 -4.69 -7.35 -0.96
CA TYR A 108 -5.16 -7.91 -2.22
C TYR A 108 -6.11 -9.09 -2.01
N LYS A 109 -5.77 -10.00 -1.09
CA LYS A 109 -6.62 -11.15 -0.75
C LYS A 109 -7.87 -10.79 0.03
N ASN A 110 -7.88 -9.68 0.76
CA ASN A 110 -9.03 -9.28 1.55
C ASN A 110 -10.22 -8.97 0.60
N PRO A 111 -11.36 -9.69 0.74
CA PRO A 111 -12.48 -9.58 -0.19
C PRO A 111 -13.17 -8.20 -0.17
N PHE A 112 -12.98 -7.43 0.90
CA PHE A 112 -13.56 -6.10 1.08
C PHE A 112 -12.72 -4.98 0.48
N THR A 113 -11.43 -5.21 0.20
CA THR A 113 -10.50 -4.18 -0.33
C THR A 113 -9.97 -4.52 -1.71
N ARG A 114 -9.63 -5.79 -1.96
CA ARG A 114 -9.15 -6.32 -3.26
C ARG A 114 -7.96 -5.54 -3.86
N GLY A 115 -7.18 -4.89 -3.00
CA GLY A 115 -6.11 -3.95 -3.35
C GLY A 115 -5.89 -2.94 -2.23
N SER A 116 -4.93 -2.04 -2.43
CA SER A 116 -4.61 -0.99 -1.46
C SER A 116 -5.32 0.33 -1.78
N TYR A 117 -5.11 0.85 -2.99
CA TYR A 117 -5.67 2.13 -3.45
C TYR A 117 -5.52 2.27 -4.96
N THR A 118 -6.32 3.16 -5.56
CA THR A 118 -6.28 3.41 -7.00
C THR A 118 -5.01 4.13 -7.43
N TYR A 119 -4.66 4.02 -8.71
CA TYR A 119 -3.58 4.78 -9.35
C TYR A 119 -3.90 4.99 -10.83
N ASP A 120 -3.12 5.83 -11.51
CA ASP A 120 -3.19 5.99 -12.96
C ASP A 120 -2.31 5.00 -13.70
N ASN A 121 -2.93 4.26 -14.62
CA ASN A 121 -2.26 3.27 -15.44
C ASN A 121 -1.95 3.85 -16.83
N ILE A 122 -1.26 3.08 -17.67
CA ILE A 122 -0.91 3.48 -19.04
C ILE A 122 -2.12 3.78 -19.95
N LEU A 123 -3.32 3.33 -19.57
CA LEU A 123 -4.56 3.55 -20.30
C LEU A 123 -5.32 4.81 -19.83
N THR A 124 -4.90 5.45 -18.73
CA THR A 124 -5.56 6.66 -18.23
C THR A 124 -5.74 7.75 -19.30
N PRO A 125 -4.79 8.03 -20.23
CA PRO A 125 -5.02 9.00 -21.29
C PRO A 125 -6.21 8.70 -22.23
N GLN A 126 -6.62 7.44 -22.34
CA GLN A 126 -7.81 7.04 -23.11
C GLN A 126 -9.12 7.28 -22.34
N TYR A 127 -9.03 7.46 -21.03
CA TYR A 127 -10.16 7.67 -20.11
C TYR A 127 -9.84 8.81 -19.13
N PRO A 128 -9.65 10.05 -19.62
CA PRO A 128 -9.15 11.15 -18.80
C PRO A 128 -10.09 11.54 -17.66
N ASN A 129 -11.39 11.26 -17.80
CA ASN A 129 -12.43 11.62 -16.84
C ASN A 129 -12.91 10.42 -15.99
N ALA A 130 -12.15 9.30 -15.95
CA ALA A 130 -12.62 8.06 -15.34
C ALA A 130 -13.03 8.21 -13.86
N ARG A 131 -12.40 9.12 -13.10
CA ARG A 131 -12.71 9.34 -11.68
C ARG A 131 -13.95 10.22 -11.50
N GLU A 132 -14.06 11.26 -12.32
CA GLU A 132 -15.26 12.09 -12.39
C GLU A 132 -16.46 11.24 -12.78
N ASP A 133 -16.31 10.39 -13.79
CA ASP A 133 -17.33 9.46 -14.25
C ASP A 133 -17.73 8.48 -13.14
N LEU A 134 -16.77 7.92 -12.40
CA LEU A 134 -17.04 7.06 -11.24
C LEU A 134 -17.76 7.80 -10.10
N GLY A 135 -17.49 9.10 -9.93
CA GLY A 135 -18.14 9.94 -8.91
C GLY A 135 -19.52 10.48 -9.31
N LYS A 136 -20.01 10.20 -10.52
CA LYS A 136 -21.35 10.63 -10.96
C LYS A 136 -22.43 9.80 -10.26
N PRO A 137 -23.50 10.44 -9.76
CA PRO A 137 -24.58 9.71 -9.12
C PRO A 137 -25.43 8.98 -10.16
N LEU A 138 -26.08 7.88 -9.77
CA LEU A 138 -27.15 7.28 -10.55
C LEU A 138 -28.46 8.00 -10.24
N LEU A 139 -29.12 8.49 -11.29
CA LEU A 139 -30.35 9.26 -11.21
C LEU A 139 -31.57 8.39 -11.54
N ASP A 140 -32.73 8.70 -10.97
CA ASP A 140 -34.00 8.15 -11.43
C ASP A 140 -34.54 8.90 -12.67
N SER A 141 -35.71 8.47 -13.16
CA SER A 141 -36.37 9.09 -14.33
C SER A 141 -36.80 10.54 -14.11
N ALA A 142 -36.88 11.00 -12.86
CA ALA A 142 -37.18 12.38 -12.51
C ALA A 142 -35.89 13.21 -12.28
N GLY A 143 -34.72 12.62 -12.49
CA GLY A 143 -33.42 13.28 -12.34
C GLY A 143 -32.91 13.34 -10.89
N ASN A 144 -33.54 12.64 -9.94
CA ASN A 144 -33.11 12.67 -8.55
C ASN A 144 -32.03 11.61 -8.27
N PRO A 145 -30.99 11.94 -7.48
CA PRO A 145 -29.95 10.97 -7.13
C PRO A 145 -30.50 9.84 -6.25
N ARG A 146 -30.23 8.59 -6.65
CA ARG A 146 -30.61 7.37 -5.92
C ARG A 146 -29.41 6.60 -5.39
N VAL A 147 -28.31 6.64 -6.13
CA VAL A 147 -27.03 6.05 -5.71
C VAL A 147 -25.94 7.08 -5.89
N LEU A 148 -25.13 7.27 -4.85
CA LEU A 148 -24.01 8.21 -4.84
C LEU A 148 -22.72 7.44 -4.58
N PHE A 149 -21.62 7.93 -5.13
CA PHE A 149 -20.31 7.29 -5.00
C PHE A 149 -19.31 8.26 -4.36
N ALA A 150 -18.75 7.83 -3.24
CA ALA A 150 -17.66 8.49 -2.53
C ALA A 150 -16.49 7.51 -2.37
N GLY A 151 -15.38 8.00 -1.85
CA GLY A 151 -14.14 7.26 -1.64
C GLY A 151 -13.02 7.79 -2.52
N GLU A 152 -11.78 7.42 -2.18
CA GLU A 152 -10.55 7.94 -2.79
C GLU A 152 -10.56 7.83 -4.32
N ALA A 153 -11.14 6.75 -4.85
CA ALA A 153 -11.22 6.47 -6.28
C ALA A 153 -12.04 7.51 -7.06
N THR A 154 -12.87 8.31 -6.39
CA THR A 154 -13.78 9.29 -7.00
C THR A 154 -13.28 10.73 -6.90
N ASN A 155 -12.06 10.95 -6.37
CA ASN A 155 -11.44 12.27 -6.27
C ASN A 155 -10.43 12.47 -7.42
N PRO A 156 -10.63 13.41 -8.34
CA PRO A 156 -9.71 13.57 -9.48
C PRO A 156 -8.34 14.15 -9.08
N GLN A 157 -8.23 14.84 -7.95
CA GLN A 157 -6.99 15.49 -7.50
C GLN A 157 -6.29 14.70 -6.38
N HIS A 158 -7.04 14.22 -5.39
CA HIS A 158 -6.50 13.62 -4.16
C HIS A 158 -6.79 12.12 -4.05
N TYR A 159 -6.87 11.41 -5.18
CA TYR A 159 -7.01 9.95 -5.16
C TYR A 159 -5.83 9.25 -4.45
N SER A 160 -6.03 7.99 -4.06
CA SER A 160 -5.12 7.20 -3.22
C SER A 160 -4.91 7.69 -1.78
N THR A 161 -5.67 8.70 -1.33
CA THR A 161 -5.44 9.30 -0.01
C THR A 161 -6.66 9.22 0.90
N VAL A 162 -6.42 9.29 2.21
CA VAL A 162 -7.47 9.36 3.23
C VAL A 162 -8.23 10.69 3.15
N HIS A 163 -7.53 11.82 2.98
CA HIS A 163 -8.19 13.13 2.91
C HIS A 163 -9.05 13.25 1.64
N GLY A 164 -8.58 12.73 0.50
CA GLY A 164 -9.38 12.68 -0.72
C GLY A 164 -10.64 11.82 -0.56
N ALA A 165 -10.56 10.69 0.16
CA ALA A 165 -11.75 9.92 0.52
C ALA A 165 -12.73 10.74 1.38
N SER A 166 -12.25 11.42 2.41
CA SER A 166 -13.08 12.28 3.27
C SER A 166 -13.75 13.41 2.49
N GLU A 167 -13.01 14.12 1.64
CA GLU A 167 -13.52 15.20 0.78
C GLU A 167 -14.67 14.73 -0.11
N THR A 168 -14.54 13.55 -0.74
CA THR A 168 -15.62 12.99 -1.56
C THR A 168 -16.82 12.54 -0.74
N GLY A 169 -16.61 12.13 0.52
CA GLY A 169 -17.70 11.88 1.46
C GLY A 169 -18.51 13.15 1.74
N TYR A 170 -17.82 14.28 2.01
CA TYR A 170 -18.48 15.58 2.15
C TYR A 170 -19.20 16.00 0.87
N ARG A 171 -18.56 15.83 -0.31
CA ARG A 171 -19.17 16.14 -1.61
C ARG A 171 -20.52 15.44 -1.80
N GLU A 172 -20.59 14.12 -1.55
CA GLU A 172 -21.84 13.37 -1.71
C GLU A 172 -22.87 13.70 -0.62
N ALA A 173 -22.44 14.00 0.62
CA ALA A 173 -23.34 14.46 1.68
C ALA A 173 -24.01 15.79 1.32
N MET A 174 -23.26 16.75 0.77
CA MET A 174 -23.81 18.04 0.33
C MET A 174 -24.76 17.88 -0.87
N ARG A 175 -24.46 16.94 -1.78
CA ARG A 175 -25.35 16.57 -2.89
C ARG A 175 -26.68 16.01 -2.39
N LEU A 176 -26.67 15.18 -1.35
CA LEU A 176 -27.90 14.64 -0.73
C LEU A 176 -28.74 15.72 -0.04
N LEU A 177 -28.08 16.68 0.63
CA LEU A 177 -28.75 17.76 1.33
C LEU A 177 -29.28 18.86 0.39
N ASN A 178 -29.02 18.77 -0.92
CA ASN A 178 -29.25 19.83 -1.90
C ASN A 178 -28.61 21.18 -1.51
N ILE A 179 -27.50 21.13 -0.77
CA ILE A 179 -26.76 22.33 -0.37
C ILE A 179 -25.64 22.52 -1.39
N SER A 180 -25.71 23.56 -2.23
CA SER A 180 -24.55 23.96 -3.03
C SER A 180 -23.54 24.62 -2.08
N SER A 181 -22.50 23.90 -1.65
CA SER A 181 -21.42 24.52 -0.90
C SER A 181 -20.58 25.39 -1.84
N LYS A 182 -20.48 26.70 -1.55
CA LYS A 182 -19.46 27.60 -2.12
C LYS A 182 -18.09 27.34 -1.48
N ILE A 183 -17.55 26.13 -1.65
CA ILE A 183 -16.16 25.84 -1.27
C ILE A 183 -15.35 25.73 -2.56
#